data_AF-A0AAE4FEN1-F1
#
_entry.id   AF-A0AAE4FEN1-F1
#
_cell.length_a   1.000
_cell.length_b   1.000
_cell.length_c   1.000
_cell.angle_alpha   90.00
_cell.angle_beta   90.00
_cell.angle_gamma   90.00
#
_symmetry.space_group_name_H-M   'P 1'
#
loop_
_entity.id
_entity.type
_entity.pdbx_description
1 polymer ?
#
loop_
_entity_poly.entity_id
_entity_poly.type
_entity_poly.pdbx_seq_one_letter_code
_entity_poly.pdbx_strand_id
1 'polypeptide(L)' 'MSQKAIPDRAQLIDVLTRVKAFTTAAQYLTRDKEERRLSLELLCQAEAEIDEVLENE' A
#
# COMPACT_ATOMS: atom_id res chain seq x y z
N MET A 1 22.96 -8.63 -16.42
CA MET A 1 22.50 -7.23 -16.59
C MET A 1 20.98 -7.28 -16.67
N SER A 2 20.28 -7.28 -15.53
CA SER A 2 18.81 -7.20 -15.54
C SER A 2 18.42 -5.80 -16.01
N GLN A 3 17.68 -5.72 -17.11
CA GLN A 3 16.95 -4.52 -17.47
C GLN A 3 15.88 -4.32 -16.38
N LYS A 4 16.13 -3.35 -15.50
CA LYS A 4 15.14 -2.83 -14.56
C LYS A 4 14.01 -2.20 -15.36
N ALA A 5 12.84 -2.84 -15.40
CA ALA A 5 11.69 -2.32 -16.12
C ALA A 5 11.13 -1.15 -15.30
N ILE A 6 11.13 0.06 -15.87
CA ILE A 6 10.50 1.21 -15.21
C ILE A 6 9.00 0.90 -15.10
N PRO A 7 8.40 0.91 -13.91
CA PRO A 7 6.98 0.62 -13.75
C PRO A 7 6.14 1.58 -14.59
N ASP A 8 5.11 1.04 -15.25
CA ASP A 8 4.19 1.84 -16.06
C ASP A 8 3.54 2.91 -15.18
N ARG A 9 3.46 4.14 -15.69
CA ARG A 9 2.84 5.26 -14.99
C ARG A 9 1.40 4.94 -14.55
N ALA A 10 0.66 4.17 -15.34
CA ALA A 10 -0.68 3.73 -14.97
C ALA A 10 -0.65 2.81 -13.72
N GLN A 11 0.26 1.84 -13.71
CA GLN A 11 0.46 0.92 -12.58
C GLN A 11 0.86 1.67 -11.30
N LEU A 12 1.74 2.67 -11.40
CA LEU A 12 2.13 3.52 -10.27
C LEU A 12 0.94 4.31 -9.70
N ILE A 13 0.09 4.86 -10.57
CA ILE A 13 -1.11 5.61 -10.14
C ILE A 13 -2.09 4.68 -9.43
N ASP A 14 -2.27 3.46 -9.93
CA ASP A 14 -3.17 2.48 -9.33
C ASP A 14 -2.68 2.06 -7.93
N VAL A 15 -1.38 1.82 -7.78
CA VAL A 15 -0.75 1.49 -6.49
C VAL A 15 -0.90 2.64 -5.50
N LEU A 16 -0.55 3.87 -5.92
CA LEU A 16 -0.73 5.06 -5.07
C LEU A 16 -2.18 5.26 -4.64
N THR A 17 -3.14 4.93 -5.51
CA THR A 17 -4.56 5.01 -5.19
C THR A 17 -4.96 3.99 -4.13
N ARG A 18 -4.49 2.73 -4.22
CA ARG A 18 -4.74 1.69 -3.21
C ARG A 18 -4.07 2.02 -1.88
N VAL A 19 -2.80 2.42 -1.89
CA VAL A 19 -2.05 2.87 -0.70
C VAL A 19 -2.78 4.02 -0.01
N LYS A 20 -3.24 5.01 -0.77
CA LYS A 20 -4.04 6.11 -0.21
C LYS A 20 -5.33 5.62 0.43
N ALA A 21 -6.05 4.69 -0.19
CA ALA A 21 -7.29 4.15 0.36
C ALA A 21 -7.04 3.42 1.68
N PHE A 22 -6.03 2.54 1.74
CA PHE A 22 -5.67 1.80 2.95
C PHE A 22 -5.24 2.71 4.09
N THR A 23 -4.33 3.65 3.82
CA THR A 23 -3.86 4.61 4.84
C THR A 23 -4.97 5.54 5.33
N THR A 24 -5.87 5.98 4.44
CA THR A 24 -7.04 6.78 4.83
C THR A 24 -7.99 5.97 5.70
N ALA A 25 -8.31 4.74 5.32
CA ALA A 25 -9.21 3.88 6.11
C ALA A 25 -8.63 3.55 7.49
N ALA A 26 -7.32 3.26 7.56
CA ALA A 26 -6.62 2.96 8.80
C ALA A 26 -6.72 4.10 9.84
N GLN A 27 -6.72 5.36 9.40
CA GLN A 27 -6.85 6.54 10.28
C GLN A 27 -8.20 6.59 11.03
N TYR A 28 -9.27 6.02 10.46
CA TYR A 28 -10.60 6.03 11.07
C TYR A 28 -10.84 4.85 12.00
N LEU A 29 -10.01 3.81 11.94
CA LEU A 29 -10.15 2.58 12.73
C LEU A 29 -9.33 2.67 14.03
N THR A 30 -9.87 3.38 15.02
CA THR A 30 -9.15 3.70 16.27
C THR A 30 -9.96 3.47 17.55
N ARG A 31 -11.22 3.03 17.47
CA ARG A 31 -12.17 3.05 18.59
C ARG A 31 -11.96 1.90 19.56
N ASP A 32 -11.52 0.74 19.09
CA ASP A 32 -11.26 -0.44 19.91
C ASP A 32 -10.08 -1.29 19.39
N LYS A 33 -9.80 -2.39 20.08
CA LYS A 33 -8.68 -3.28 19.76
C LYS A 33 -8.83 -3.98 18.40
N GLU A 34 -10.05 -4.31 17.99
CA GLU A 34 -10.32 -4.95 16.70
C GLU A 34 -10.17 -3.94 15.56
N GLU A 35 -10.71 -2.73 15.73
CA GLU A 35 -10.46 -1.64 14.78
C GLU A 35 -8.96 -1.34 14.66
N ARG A 36 -8.24 -1.28 15.78
CA ARG A 36 -6.79 -1.06 15.76
C ARG A 36 -6.03 -2.20 15.06
N ARG A 37 -6.48 -3.44 15.21
CA ARG A 37 -5.91 -4.59 14.49
C ARG A 37 -6.13 -4.44 12.98
N LEU A 38 -7.36 -4.12 12.56
CA LEU A 38 -7.69 -3.87 11.15
C LEU A 38 -6.90 -2.67 10.58
N SER A 39 -6.72 -1.61 11.37
CA SER A 39 -5.89 -0.46 11.00
C SER A 39 -4.46 -0.90 10.67
N LEU A 40 -3.85 -1.74 11.52
CA LEU A 40 -2.51 -2.27 11.27
C LEU A 40 -2.46 -3.19 10.05
N GLU A 41 -3.46 -4.05 9.86
CA GLU A 41 -3.55 -4.93 8.68
C GLU A 41 -3.60 -4.11 7.37
N LEU A 42 -4.34 -3.00 7.34
CA LEU A 42 -4.39 -2.09 6.19
C LEU A 42 -3.05 -1.38 5.95
N LEU A 43 -2.35 -0.99 7.00
CA LEU A 43 -1.01 -0.39 6.87
C LEU A 43 0.00 -1.39 6.32
N CYS A 44 -0.01 -2.64 6.78
CA CYS A 44 0.83 -3.69 6.22
C CYS A 44 0.51 -3.97 4.74
N GLN A 45 -0.77 -3.90 4.34
CA GLN A 45 -1.15 -4.02 2.92
C GLN A 45 -0.63 -2.85 2.09
N ALA A 46 -0.66 -1.62 2.63
CA ALA A 46 -0.09 -0.46 1.96
C ALA A 46 1.44 -0.58 1.78
N GLU A 47 2.15 -1.10 2.78
CA GLU A 47 3.59 -1.38 2.70
C GLU A 47 3.88 -2.42 1.61
N ALA A 48 3.14 -3.54 1.60
CA ALA A 48 3.33 -4.60 0.61
C ALA A 48 3.11 -4.11 -0.85
N GLU A 49 2.12 -3.25 -1.09
CA GLU A 49 1.87 -2.64 -2.40
C GLU A 49 3.02 -1.72 -2.87
N ILE A 50 3.66 -1.03 -1.93
CA ILE A 50 4.85 -0.20 -2.21
C ILE A 50 6.04 -1.10 -2.52
N ASP A 51 6.28 -2.12 -1.69
CA ASP A 51 7.39 -3.05 -1.85
C ASP A 51 7.28 -3.81 -3.17
N GLU A 52 6.09 -4.26 -3.57
CA GLU A 52 5.89 -4.93 -4.86
C GLU A 52 6.30 -4.03 -6.04
N VAL A 53 6.00 -2.73 -5.98
CA VAL A 53 6.42 -1.79 -7.05
C VAL A 53 7.91 -1.55 -7.02
N LEU A 54 8.51 -1.39 -5.84
CA LEU A 54 9.93 -1.07 -5.69
C LEU A 54 10.84 -2.29 -5.92
N GLU A 55 10.42 -3.50 -5.58
CA GLU A 55 11.16 -4.74 -5.84
C GLU A 55 11.06 -5.19 -7.30
N ASN A 56 10.03 -4.72 -8.02
CA ASN A 56 9.97 -4.81 -9.48
C ASN A 56 10.89 -3.79 -10.19
N GLU A 57 11.60 -2.91 -9.46
CA GLU A 57 12.70 -2.06 -9.97
C GLU A 57 14.06 -2.74 -9.92
#